data_AF-A0A1N5W7X4-F1
#
_entry.id   AF-A0A1N5W7X4-F1
#
_cell.length_a   1.000
_cell.length_b   1.000
_cell.length_c   1.000
_cell.angle_alpha   90.00
_cell.angle_beta   90.00
_cell.angle_gamma   90.00
#
_symmetry.space_group_name_H-M   'P 1'
#
loop_
_entity.id
_entity.type
_entity.pdbx_description
1 polymer ?
#
loop_
_entity_poly.entity_id
_entity_poly.type
_entity_poly.pdbx_seq_one_letter_code
_entity_poly.pdbx_strand_id
1 'polypeptide(L)'
;MSVRSQRPAPANGDHSGRSGAYPSLLPWQVAERRFPPARFGRRGLDPDGVYAFLDRVAVDMAALHVALAESRREAARIEVMLHRCRFDHPPTGRGRGQVR
;
A
#
# COMPACT_ATOMS: atom_id res chain seq x y z
N MET A 1 32.98 10.63 37.28
CA MET A 1 32.72 10.08 35.94
C MET A 1 31.25 9.68 35.86
N SER A 2 30.39 10.47 35.18
CA SER A 2 28.97 10.13 35.01
C SER A 2 28.60 10.21 33.54
N VAL A 3 28.29 9.06 32.95
CA VAL A 3 27.96 8.91 31.54
C VAL A 3 26.45 9.17 31.37
N ARG A 4 26.11 10.38 30.93
CA ARG A 4 24.74 10.76 30.57
C ARG A 4 24.38 10.06 29.27
N SER A 5 23.67 8.94 29.37
CA SER A 5 23.11 8.24 28.21
C SER A 5 22.05 9.12 27.55
N GLN A 6 22.38 9.66 26.39
CA GLN A 6 21.48 10.41 25.53
C GLN A 6 20.57 9.39 24.81
N ARG A 7 19.27 9.48 25.08
CA ARG A 7 18.24 8.71 24.38
C ARG A 7 17.94 9.43 23.06
N PRO A 8 17.98 8.77 21.89
CA PRO A 8 17.59 9.41 20.65
C PRO A 8 16.08 9.65 20.66
N ALA A 9 15.68 10.92 20.49
CA ALA A 9 14.29 11.31 20.29
C ALA A 9 13.87 10.95 18.86
N PRO A 10 12.71 10.31 18.63
CA PRO A 10 12.18 10.18 17.30
C PRO A 10 11.72 11.54 16.78
N ALA A 11 12.32 11.96 15.67
CA ALA A 11 11.96 13.17 14.96
C ALA A 11 10.55 13.05 14.34
N ASN A 12 9.75 14.09 14.58
CA ASN A 12 8.67 14.65 13.75
C ASN A 12 8.07 13.75 12.66
N GLY A 13 6.80 13.40 12.83
CA GLY A 13 5.93 12.92 11.74
C GLY A 13 4.50 13.41 11.95
N ASP A 14 4.04 14.28 11.05
CA ASP A 14 2.70 14.85 10.99
C ASP A 14 1.59 13.79 11.17
N HIS A 15 0.59 14.14 11.99
CA HIS A 15 -0.42 13.22 12.50
C HIS A 15 -1.72 13.16 11.65
N SER A 16 -1.61 13.16 10.33
CA SER A 16 -2.75 13.04 9.41
C SER A 16 -2.68 11.76 8.56
N GLY A 17 -2.89 10.59 9.19
CA GLY A 17 -2.98 9.32 8.44
C GLY A 17 -2.85 8.06 9.29
N ARG A 18 -3.84 7.76 10.14
CA ARG A 18 -3.85 6.58 11.04
C ARG A 18 -4.11 5.23 10.32
N SER A 19 -3.68 5.07 9.07
CA SER A 19 -3.70 3.79 8.31
C SER A 19 -2.29 3.29 7.93
N GLY A 20 -1.23 4.07 8.16
CA GLY A 20 0.13 3.70 7.74
C GLY A 20 0.91 2.76 8.67
N ALA A 21 0.35 2.35 9.82
CA ALA A 21 1.09 1.57 10.82
C ALA A 21 1.06 0.05 10.60
N TYR A 22 0.13 -0.45 9.77
CA TYR A 22 0.07 -1.87 9.43
C TYR A 22 0.47 -2.06 7.97
N PRO A 23 1.53 -2.84 7.67
CA PRO A 23 1.77 -3.26 6.30
C PRO A 23 0.50 -3.97 5.79
N SER A 24 0.12 -3.67 4.55
CA SER A 24 -1.03 -4.31 3.89
C SER A 24 -0.88 -5.83 3.99
N LEU A 25 -1.92 -6.51 4.48
CA LEU A 25 -1.91 -7.96 4.63
C LEU A 25 -1.75 -8.63 3.27
N LEU A 26 -0.85 -9.58 3.16
CA LEU A 26 -0.69 -10.39 1.96
C LEU A 26 -1.71 -11.54 1.98
N PRO A 27 -2.21 -11.98 0.80
CA PRO A 27 -3.19 -13.06 0.72
C PRO A 27 -2.80 -14.34 1.47
N TRP A 28 -1.54 -14.76 1.34
CA TRP A 28 -1.03 -15.96 2.04
C TRP A 28 -1.01 -15.79 3.57
N GLN A 29 -0.78 -14.56 4.06
CA GLN A 29 -0.82 -14.29 5.51
C GLN A 29 -2.22 -14.42 6.08
N VAL A 30 -3.26 -14.20 5.27
CA VAL A 30 -4.65 -14.40 5.66
C VAL A 30 -5.00 -15.89 5.69
N ALA A 31 -4.61 -16.64 4.66
CA ALA A 31 -4.86 -18.09 4.57
C ALA A 31 -4.12 -18.89 5.67
N GLU A 32 -2.90 -18.48 6.02
CA GLU A 32 -2.08 -19.18 7.01
C GLU A 32 -2.41 -18.76 8.45
N ARG A 33 -3.21 -17.72 8.67
CA ARG A 33 -3.52 -17.22 10.01
C ARG A 33 -4.26 -18.29 10.83
N ARG A 34 -3.72 -18.61 11.99
CA ARG A 34 -4.36 -19.50 12.98
C ARG A 34 -4.72 -18.72 14.24
N PHE A 35 -5.89 -19.03 14.79
CA PHE A 35 -6.39 -18.40 16.01
C PHE A 35 -6.36 -19.37 17.19
N PRO A 36 -6.07 -18.90 18.40
CA PRO A 36 -6.17 -19.74 19.58
C PRO A 36 -7.64 -20.12 19.84
N PRO A 37 -7.91 -21.32 20.38
CA PRO A 37 -9.26 -21.71 20.80
C PRO A 37 -9.85 -20.72 21.80
N ALA A 38 -11.18 -20.60 21.82
CA ALA A 38 -11.86 -19.77 22.80
C ALA A 38 -11.56 -20.25 24.24
N ARG A 39 -11.45 -19.30 25.18
CA ARG A 39 -11.26 -19.62 26.59
C ARG A 39 -12.43 -20.46 27.12
N PHE A 40 -12.12 -21.37 28.04
CA PHE A 40 -13.11 -22.25 28.67
C PHE A 40 -14.30 -21.45 29.21
N GLY A 41 -15.53 -21.91 28.91
CA GLY A 41 -16.77 -21.21 29.29
C GLY A 41 -17.21 -20.08 28.34
N ARG A 42 -16.48 -19.81 27.25
CA ARG A 42 -16.90 -18.88 26.18
C ARG A 42 -17.18 -19.68 24.91
N ARG A 43 -18.26 -19.34 24.20
CA ARG A 43 -18.55 -19.93 22.89
C ARG A 43 -17.68 -19.23 21.84
N GLY A 44 -16.83 -19.99 21.17
CA GLY A 44 -16.03 -19.52 20.03
C GLY A 44 -16.79 -19.62 18.71
N LEU A 45 -16.21 -19.05 17.66
CA LEU A 45 -16.61 -19.34 16.28
C LEU A 45 -16.19 -20.77 15.92
N ASP A 46 -16.92 -21.37 14.98
CA ASP A 46 -16.55 -22.66 14.39
C ASP A 46 -15.22 -22.53 13.63
N PRO A 47 -14.15 -23.24 14.03
CA PRO A 47 -12.85 -23.11 13.39
C PRO A 47 -12.87 -23.43 11.90
N ASP A 48 -13.62 -24.46 11.49
CA ASP A 48 -13.65 -24.91 10.10
C ASP A 48 -14.35 -23.87 9.21
N GLY A 49 -15.48 -23.33 9.66
CA GLY A 49 -16.16 -22.23 8.98
C GLY A 49 -15.28 -20.97 8.87
N VAL A 50 -14.52 -20.63 9.92
CA VAL A 50 -13.58 -19.50 9.89
C VAL A 50 -12.48 -19.74 8.87
N TYR A 51 -11.86 -20.92 8.84
CA TYR A 51 -10.77 -21.20 7.90
C TYR A 51 -11.25 -21.27 6.45
N ALA A 52 -12.43 -21.83 6.18
CA ALA A 52 -13.02 -21.81 4.84
C ALA A 52 -13.34 -20.39 4.36
N PHE A 53 -13.80 -19.51 5.27
CA PHE A 53 -14.01 -18.10 4.95
C PHE A 53 -12.69 -17.39 4.63
N LEU A 54 -11.65 -17.59 5.45
CA LEU A 54 -10.35 -16.96 5.22
C LEU A 54 -9.67 -17.42 3.93
N ASP A 55 -9.86 -18.68 3.54
CA ASP A 55 -9.38 -19.20 2.26
C ASP A 55 -10.03 -18.44 1.10
N ARG A 56 -11.35 -18.25 1.12
CA ARG A 56 -12.06 -17.44 0.11
C ARG A 56 -11.58 -15.98 0.10
N VAL A 57 -11.42 -15.38 1.28
CA VAL A 57 -10.89 -14.00 1.38
C VAL A 57 -9.49 -13.89 0.80
N ALA A 58 -8.62 -14.87 1.02
CA ALA A 58 -7.29 -14.89 0.45
C ALA A 58 -7.34 -14.96 -1.08
N VAL A 59 -8.22 -15.79 -1.66
CA VAL A 59 -8.42 -15.87 -3.11
C VAL A 59 -8.90 -14.54 -3.67
N ASP A 60 -9.92 -13.92 -3.05
CA ASP A 60 -10.45 -12.64 -3.49
C ASP A 60 -9.41 -11.52 -3.38
N MET A 61 -8.65 -11.48 -2.29
CA MET A 61 -7.54 -10.53 -2.12
C MET A 61 -6.46 -10.71 -3.18
N ALA A 62 -6.13 -11.95 -3.56
CA ALA A 62 -5.18 -12.21 -4.63
C ALA A 62 -5.67 -11.66 -5.97
N ALA A 63 -6.95 -11.88 -6.30
CA ALA A 63 -7.57 -11.33 -7.51
C ALA A 63 -7.54 -9.79 -7.52
N LEU A 64 -7.86 -9.15 -6.40
CA LEU A 64 -7.80 -7.69 -6.27
C LEU A 64 -6.38 -7.14 -6.44
N HIS A 65 -5.38 -7.82 -5.87
CA HIS A 65 -3.98 -7.42 -6.03
C HIS A 65 -3.50 -7.54 -7.48
N VAL A 66 -3.93 -8.58 -8.21
CA VAL A 66 -3.65 -8.72 -9.65
C VAL A 66 -4.27 -7.57 -10.43
N ALA A 67 -5.56 -7.30 -10.23
CA ALA A 67 -6.25 -6.21 -10.92
C ALA A 67 -5.62 -4.83 -10.61
N LEU A 68 -5.20 -4.60 -9.37
CA LEU A 68 -4.50 -3.37 -8.98
C LEU A 68 -3.13 -3.26 -9.66
N ALA A 69 -2.37 -4.36 -9.75
CA ALA A 69 -1.09 -4.38 -10.45
C ALA A 69 -1.26 -4.09 -11.94
N GLU A 70 -2.31 -4.62 -12.58
CA GLU A 70 -2.66 -4.32 -13.96
C GLU A 70 -3.02 -2.85 -14.17
N SER A 71 -3.87 -2.29 -13.32
CA SER A 71 -4.23 -0.86 -13.37
C SER A 71 -3.00 0.04 -13.22
N ARG A 72 -2.08 -0.29 -12.31
CA ARG A 72 -0.82 0.46 -12.13
C ARG A 72 0.10 0.35 -13.34
N ARG A 73 0.17 -0.82 -13.98
CA ARG A 73 0.96 -0.99 -15.22
C ARG A 73 0.39 -0.14 -16.35
N GLU A 74 -0.93 -0.07 -16.46
CA GLU A 74 -1.57 0.76 -17.48
C GLU A 74 -1.32 2.25 -17.23
N ALA A 75 -1.46 2.70 -15.98
CA ALA A 75 -1.14 4.06 -15.60
C ALA A 75 0.33 4.41 -15.91
N ALA A 76 1.27 3.51 -15.62
CA ALA A 76 2.68 3.71 -15.92
C ALA A 76 2.96 3.81 -17.43
N ARG A 77 2.25 3.05 -18.28
CA ARG A 77 2.37 3.16 -19.74
C ARG A 77 1.92 4.53 -20.24
N ILE A 78 0.77 4.99 -19.77
CA ILE A 78 0.23 6.32 -20.11
C ILE A 78 1.23 7.39 -19.67
N GLU A 79 1.74 7.31 -18.45
CA GLU A 79 2.73 8.25 -17.93
C GLU A 79 4.01 8.28 -18.77
N VAL A 80 4.54 7.13 -19.17
CA VAL A 80 5.72 7.04 -20.05
C VAL A 80 5.46 7.68 -21.42
N MET A 81 4.30 7.45 -22.02
CA MET A 81 3.92 8.07 -23.29
C MET A 81 3.81 9.59 -23.15
N LEU A 82 3.15 10.08 -22.09
CA LEU A 82 3.04 11.50 -21.80
C LEU A 82 4.39 12.16 -21.57
N HIS A 83 5.28 11.48 -20.83
CA HIS A 83 6.65 11.93 -20.63
C HIS A 83 7.34 12.04 -21.98
N ARG A 84 7.39 10.99 -22.79
CA ARG A 84 8.02 11.01 -24.12
C ARG A 84 7.50 12.17 -24.99
N CYS A 85 6.19 12.34 -25.11
CA CYS A 85 5.61 13.45 -25.89
C CYS A 85 5.99 14.83 -25.33
N ARG A 86 6.13 14.98 -24.01
CA ARG A 86 6.56 16.23 -23.37
C ARG A 86 8.04 16.56 -23.65
N PHE A 87 8.90 15.55 -23.75
CA PHE A 87 10.32 15.75 -24.08
C PHE A 87 10.58 15.92 -25.57
N ASP A 88 9.79 15.25 -26.42
CA ASP A 88 9.88 15.38 -27.88
C ASP A 88 9.36 16.75 -28.38
N HIS A 89 8.59 17.47 -27.55
CA HIS A 89 8.24 18.87 -27.82
C HIS A 89 9.35 19.79 -27.26
N PRO A 90 10.23 20.38 -28.10
CA PRO A 90 11.13 21.42 -27.61
C PRO A 90 10.27 22.56 -27.02
N PRO A 91 10.70 23.26 -25.95
CA PRO A 91 9.99 24.45 -25.51
C PRO A 91 9.99 25.41 -26.70
N THR A 92 8.89 25.44 -27.45
CA THR A 92 8.72 26.37 -28.55
C THR A 92 8.72 27.72 -27.90
N GLY A 93 9.87 28.40 -28.01
CA GLY A 93 10.08 29.73 -27.51
C GLY A 93 8.85 30.54 -27.89
N ARG A 94 8.14 31.01 -26.87
CA ARG A 94 7.12 32.04 -26.98
C ARG A 94 7.81 33.36 -27.33
N GLY A 95 8.48 33.39 -28.47
CA GLY A 95 9.01 34.58 -29.10
C GLY A 95 8.00 34.97 -30.17
N ARG A 96 7.16 35.96 -29.86
CA ARG A 96 6.47 36.82 -30.82
C ARG A 96 5.78 37.94 -30.05
N GLY A 97 6.50 39.05 -29.94
CA GLY A 97 6.05 40.26 -29.25
C GLY A 97 7.06 41.42 -29.29
N GLN A 98 7.99 41.44 -30.25
CA GLN A 98 8.58 42.68 -30.77
C GLN A 98 8.19 42.74 -32.24
N VAL A 99 7.41 43.74 -32.64
CA VAL A 99 7.82 44.87 -33.51
C VAL A 99 6.60 45.80 -33.63
N ARG A 100 6.68 46.99 -32.99
CA ARG A 100 6.65 48.29 -33.68
C ARG A 100 6.84 49.42 -32.68
#